data_AF-A0A820QVN2-F1
#
_entry.id   AF-A0A820QVN2-F1
#
_cell.length_a   1.000
_cell.length_b   1.000
_cell.length_c   1.000
_cell.angle_alpha   90.00
_cell.angle_beta   90.00
_cell.angle_gamma   90.00
#
_symmetry.space_group_name_H-M   'P 1'
#
loop_
_entity.id
_entity.type
_entity.pdbx_description
1 polymer ?
#
loop_
_entity_poly.entity_id
_entity_poly.type
_entity_poly.pdbx_seq_one_letter_code
_entity_poly.pdbx_strand_id
1 'polypeptide(L)'
;MAMANNKTRCFKCNKDKITYSCEGCSKRFCFMDLAEHKQILNEELNHIINDYDRFKQRINEQKQNHSLIKQINQWEKDSIEIIQKKAENCRKILIHYSQRSINDIEKKFYDLSEQIKEIHKENEFNEINLNYLKDQLIEITQELNNASKISIQR
;
A
#
# COMPACT_ATOMS: atom_id res chain seq x y z
N MET A 1 -32.37 -50.33 -67.77
CA MET A 1 -32.55 -49.38 -66.65
C MET A 1 -31.98 -50.03 -65.39
N ALA A 2 -30.77 -49.64 -64.99
CA ALA A 2 -30.11 -50.18 -63.81
C ALA A 2 -30.44 -49.31 -62.59
N MET A 3 -31.03 -49.90 -61.55
CA MET A 3 -31.26 -49.20 -60.28
C MET A 3 -29.91 -48.98 -59.59
N ALA A 4 -29.49 -47.73 -59.44
CA ALA A 4 -28.27 -47.38 -58.73
C ALA A 4 -28.38 -47.82 -57.26
N ASN A 5 -27.53 -48.78 -56.85
CA ASN A 5 -27.38 -49.18 -55.46
C ASN A 5 -26.71 -48.04 -54.67
N ASN A 6 -27.51 -47.06 -54.23
CA ASN A 6 -27.04 -45.90 -53.44
C ASN A 6 -26.68 -46.25 -51.98
N LYS A 7 -26.40 -47.52 -51.69
CA LYS A 7 -25.98 -48.00 -50.38
C LYS A 7 -24.46 -48.13 -50.36
N THR A 8 -23.85 -47.52 -49.38
CA THR A 8 -22.40 -47.55 -49.12
C THR A 8 -22.17 -48.00 -47.69
N ARG A 9 -20.97 -48.54 -47.41
CA ARG A 9 -20.65 -49.11 -46.11
C ARG A 9 -20.39 -48.00 -45.09
N CYS A 10 -21.09 -48.01 -43.97
CA CYS A 10 -20.84 -47.08 -42.87
C CYS A 10 -19.50 -47.40 -42.18
N PHE A 11 -18.66 -46.39 -41.94
CA PHE A 11 -17.38 -46.53 -41.24
C PHE A 11 -17.52 -47.08 -39.81
N LYS A 12 -18.59 -46.71 -39.08
CA LYS A 12 -18.74 -47.07 -37.66
C LYS A 12 -19.46 -48.41 -37.46
N CYS A 13 -20.68 -48.56 -37.98
CA CYS A 13 -21.46 -49.78 -37.79
C CYS A 13 -21.23 -50.87 -38.84
N ASN A 14 -20.41 -50.59 -39.86
CA ASN A 14 -19.96 -51.55 -40.87
C ASN A 14 -21.05 -52.16 -41.77
N LYS A 15 -22.27 -51.59 -41.76
CA LYS A 15 -23.45 -52.03 -42.52
C LYS A 15 -23.63 -51.19 -43.78
N ASP A 16 -24.13 -51.81 -44.85
CA ASP A 16 -24.48 -51.13 -46.10
C ASP A 16 -25.79 -50.36 -45.94
N LYS A 17 -25.69 -49.03 -45.91
CA LYS A 17 -26.81 -48.10 -45.71
C LYS A 17 -26.64 -46.88 -46.60
N ILE A 18 -27.63 -45.98 -46.59
CA ILE A 18 -27.40 -44.63 -47.11
C ILE A 18 -26.41 -43.95 -46.16
N THR A 19 -25.29 -43.47 -46.69
CA THR A 19 -24.25 -42.80 -45.90
C THR A 19 -23.98 -41.40 -46.41
N TYR A 20 -23.48 -40.57 -45.52
CA TYR A 20 -23.10 -39.17 -45.75
C TYR A 20 -21.61 -39.03 -45.43
N SER A 21 -20.91 -38.22 -46.22
CA SER A 21 -19.48 -37.94 -46.00
C SER A 21 -19.29 -36.82 -44.98
N CYS A 22 -18.42 -37.05 -44.01
CA CYS A 22 -17.83 -36.00 -43.20
C CYS A 22 -16.51 -35.58 -43.85
N GLU A 23 -16.41 -34.32 -44.27
CA GLU A 23 -15.18 -33.79 -44.90
C GLU A 23 -14.02 -33.73 -43.89
N GLY A 24 -14.30 -33.37 -42.64
CA GLY A 24 -13.28 -33.20 -41.60
C GLY A 24 -12.47 -34.47 -41.29
N CYS A 25 -13.11 -35.65 -41.27
CA CYS A 25 -12.41 -36.92 -41.08
C CYS A 25 -12.35 -37.80 -42.34
N SER A 26 -12.85 -37.30 -43.48
CA SER A 26 -12.91 -38.01 -44.77
C SER A 26 -13.57 -39.39 -44.73
N LYS A 27 -14.50 -39.61 -43.79
CA LYS A 27 -15.21 -40.90 -43.58
C LYS A 27 -16.69 -40.78 -43.92
N ARG A 28 -17.31 -41.92 -44.23
CA ARG A 28 -18.75 -42.03 -44.53
C ARG A 28 -19.52 -42.69 -43.40
N PHE A 29 -20.61 -42.07 -42.96
CA PHE A 29 -21.42 -42.53 -41.84
C PHE A 29 -22.88 -42.67 -42.23
N CYS A 30 -23.60 -43.65 -41.66
CA CYS A 30 -25.06 -43.61 -41.72
C CYS A 30 -25.59 -42.46 -40.85
N PHE A 31 -26.84 -42.03 -41.06
CA PHE A 31 -27.41 -40.87 -40.37
C PHE A 31 -27.24 -40.91 -38.83
N MET A 32 -27.48 -42.07 -38.20
CA MET A 32 -27.36 -42.22 -36.74
C MET A 32 -25.91 -42.08 -36.26
N ASP A 33 -24.97 -42.76 -36.94
CA ASP A 33 -23.55 -42.69 -36.58
C ASP A 33 -22.95 -41.30 -36.87
N LEU A 34 -23.50 -40.57 -37.85
CA LEU A 34 -23.13 -39.19 -38.14
C LEU A 34 -23.61 -38.23 -37.03
N ALA A 35 -24.85 -38.43 -36.56
CA ALA A 35 -25.40 -37.64 -35.45
C ALA A 35 -24.57 -37.82 -34.18
N GLU A 36 -24.19 -39.07 -33.86
CA GLU A 36 -23.32 -39.38 -32.73
C GLU A 36 -21.90 -38.79 -32.92
N HIS A 37 -21.33 -38.88 -34.13
CA HIS A 37 -20.05 -38.24 -34.44
C HIS A 37 -20.09 -36.72 -34.20
N LYS A 38 -21.18 -36.05 -34.61
CA LYS A 38 -21.36 -34.62 -34.37
C LYS A 38 -21.54 -34.30 -32.89
N GLN A 39 -22.19 -35.18 -32.13
CA GLN A 39 -22.32 -35.03 -30.69
C GLN A 39 -20.95 -35.05 -30.00
N ILE A 40 -20.08 -36.00 -30.36
CA ILE A 40 -18.71 -36.08 -29.83
C ILE A 40 -17.94 -34.79 -30.14
N LEU A 41 -18.03 -34.26 -31.37
CA LEU A 41 -17.37 -32.99 -31.72
C LEU A 41 -17.91 -31.80 -30.91
N ASN A 42 -19.20 -31.77 -30.60
CA ASN A 42 -19.78 -30.75 -29.73
C ASN A 42 -19.28 -30.89 -28.28
N GLU A 43 -19.12 -32.11 -27.78
CA GLU A 43 -18.54 -32.37 -26.46
C GLU A 43 -17.09 -31.89 -26.40
N GLU A 44 -16.28 -32.19 -27.42
CA GLU A 44 -14.91 -31.67 -27.56
C GLU A 44 -14.87 -30.13 -27.60
N LEU A 45 -15.77 -29.50 -28.36
CA LEU A 45 -15.86 -28.04 -28.40
C LEU A 45 -16.21 -27.45 -27.03
N ASN A 46 -17.14 -28.06 -26.30
CA ASN A 46 -17.49 -27.64 -24.95
C ASN A 46 -16.29 -27.74 -23.99
N HIS A 47 -15.46 -28.78 -24.11
CA HIS A 47 -14.20 -28.87 -23.37
C HIS A 47 -13.25 -27.72 -23.69
N ILE A 48 -13.09 -27.38 -24.98
CA ILE A 48 -12.26 -26.24 -25.40
C ILE A 48 -12.79 -24.92 -24.83
N ILE A 49 -14.11 -24.70 -24.85
CA ILE A 49 -14.74 -23.49 -24.29
C ILE A 49 -14.47 -23.39 -22.79
N ASN A 50 -14.66 -24.49 -22.05
CA ASN A 50 -14.40 -24.53 -20.61
C ASN A 50 -12.93 -24.24 -20.28
N ASP A 51 -12.00 -24.77 -21.08
CA ASP A 51 -10.57 -24.53 -20.93
C ASP A 51 -10.20 -23.08 -21.24
N TYR A 52 -10.82 -22.48 -22.27
CA TYR A 52 -10.68 -21.06 -22.59
C TYR A 52 -11.15 -20.17 -21.45
N ASP A 53 -12.33 -20.43 -20.88
CA ASP A 53 -12.88 -19.64 -19.77
C ASP A 53 -12.01 -19.75 -18.51
N ARG A 54 -11.51 -20.96 -18.20
CA ARG A 54 -10.56 -21.18 -17.10
C ARG A 54 -9.25 -20.42 -17.33
N PHE A 55 -8.74 -20.40 -18.56
CA PHE A 55 -7.54 -19.65 -18.90
C PHE A 55 -7.74 -18.14 -18.77
N LYS A 56 -8.88 -17.62 -19.26
CA LYS A 56 -9.27 -16.21 -19.12
C LYS A 56 -9.36 -15.81 -17.65
N GLN A 57 -9.92 -16.66 -16.80
CA GLN A 57 -9.98 -16.43 -15.35
C GLN A 57 -8.57 -16.33 -14.75
N ARG A 58 -7.67 -17.27 -15.06
CA ARG A 58 -6.28 -17.25 -14.57
C ARG A 58 -5.53 -15.99 -14.98
N ILE A 59 -5.73 -15.48 -16.20
CA ILE A 59 -5.13 -14.21 -16.64
C ILE A 59 -5.59 -13.06 -15.75
N ASN A 60 -6.89 -12.98 -15.45
CA ASN A 60 -7.44 -11.91 -14.61
C ASN A 60 -6.92 -12.00 -13.17
N GLU A 61 -6.83 -13.20 -12.61
CA GLU A 61 -6.25 -13.42 -11.28
C GLU A 61 -4.78 -12.99 -11.20
N GLN A 62 -3.99 -13.29 -12.23
CA GLN A 62 -2.58 -12.88 -12.32
C GLN A 62 -2.42 -11.36 -12.43
N LYS A 63 -3.30 -10.67 -13.18
CA LYS A 63 -3.30 -9.20 -13.26
C LYS A 63 -3.54 -8.54 -11.90
N GLN A 64 -4.39 -9.13 -11.06
CA GLN A 64 -4.72 -8.57 -9.74
C GLN A 64 -3.75 -8.99 -8.63
N ASN A 65 -3.08 -10.14 -8.77
CA ASN A 65 -2.18 -10.70 -7.76
C ASN A 65 -0.70 -10.58 -8.11
N HIS A 66 -0.29 -9.48 -8.75
CA HIS A 66 1.11 -9.29 -9.09
C HIS A 66 1.95 -9.17 -7.80
N SER A 67 2.81 -10.17 -7.54
CA SER A 67 3.62 -10.26 -6.32
C SER A 67 4.48 -9.02 -6.08
N LEU A 68 5.03 -8.43 -7.15
CA LEU A 68 5.80 -7.19 -7.06
C LEU A 68 4.97 -6.00 -6.56
N ILE A 69 3.68 -5.90 -6.92
CA ILE A 69 2.82 -4.82 -6.40
C ILE A 69 2.62 -4.98 -4.89
N LYS A 70 2.45 -6.23 -4.41
CA LYS A 70 2.39 -6.48 -2.95
C LYS A 70 3.69 -6.08 -2.26
N GLN A 71 4.84 -6.37 -2.87
CA GLN A 71 6.15 -5.96 -2.34
C GLN A 71 6.33 -4.44 -2.34
N ILE A 72 5.91 -3.76 -3.40
CA ILE A 72 5.95 -2.28 -3.49
C ILE A 72 5.08 -1.67 -2.39
N ASN A 73 3.85 -2.14 -2.22
CA ASN A 73 2.94 -1.64 -1.19
C ASN A 73 3.48 -1.88 0.23
N GLN A 74 4.12 -3.04 0.46
CA GLN A 74 4.75 -3.34 1.74
C GLN A 74 5.94 -2.42 2.00
N TRP A 75 6.82 -2.26 1.00
CA TRP A 75 7.96 -1.35 1.08
C TRP A 75 7.54 0.11 1.33
N GLU A 76 6.47 0.57 0.68
CA GLU A 76 5.90 1.90 0.90
C GLU A 76 5.43 2.06 2.35
N LYS A 77 4.64 1.10 2.85
CA LYS A 77 4.15 1.10 4.22
C LYS A 77 5.29 1.13 5.25
N ASP A 78 6.27 0.26 5.09
CA ASP A 78 7.43 0.16 5.99
C ASP A 78 8.24 1.46 5.97
N SER A 79 8.43 2.06 4.80
CA SER A 79 9.14 3.33 4.64
C SER A 79 8.43 4.49 5.35
N ILE A 80 7.10 4.57 5.21
CA ILE A 80 6.28 5.57 5.91
C ILE A 80 6.42 5.40 7.43
N GLU A 81 6.34 4.17 7.94
CA GLU A 81 6.46 3.89 9.37
C GLU A 81 7.82 4.32 9.92
N ILE A 82 8.91 4.03 9.21
CA ILE A 82 10.28 4.44 9.59
C ILE A 82 10.38 5.96 9.68
N ILE A 83 9.87 6.68 8.66
CA ILE A 83 9.90 8.14 8.61
C ILE A 83 9.09 8.73 9.77
N GLN A 84 7.89 8.20 10.02
CA GLN A 84 7.02 8.66 11.10
C GLN A 84 7.68 8.44 12.47
N LYS A 85 8.24 7.26 12.71
CA LYS A 85 8.94 6.93 13.95
C LYS A 85 10.14 7.85 14.19
N LYS A 86 10.94 8.12 13.15
CA LYS A 86 12.08 9.02 13.27
C LYS A 86 11.63 10.46 13.54
N ALA A 87 10.64 10.96 12.82
CA ALA A 87 10.07 12.29 13.02
C ALA A 87 9.53 12.44 14.45
N GLU A 88 8.82 11.44 14.96
CA GLU A 88 8.27 11.45 16.32
C GLU A 88 9.37 11.48 17.39
N ASN A 89 10.44 10.70 17.21
CA ASN A 89 11.58 10.78 18.11
C ASN A 89 12.24 12.18 18.08
N CYS A 90 12.40 12.78 16.91
CA CYS A 90 12.92 14.15 16.79
C CYS A 90 12.04 15.17 17.50
N ARG A 91 10.70 15.06 17.36
CA ARG A 91 9.75 15.93 18.09
C ARG A 91 9.89 15.78 19.60
N LYS A 92 9.94 14.55 20.11
CA LYS A 92 10.11 14.28 21.54
C LYS A 92 11.40 14.87 22.09
N ILE A 93 12.50 14.70 21.37
CA ILE A 93 13.80 15.28 21.74
C ILE A 93 13.70 16.80 21.80
N LEU A 94 13.11 17.45 20.78
CA LEU A 94 12.97 18.90 20.74
C LEU A 94 12.09 19.42 21.88
N ILE A 95 10.95 18.78 22.15
CA ILE A 95 10.05 19.15 23.26
C ILE A 95 10.79 19.05 24.58
N HIS A 96 11.53 17.96 24.82
CA HIS A 96 12.29 17.77 26.05
C HIS A 96 13.35 18.86 26.25
N TYR A 97 14.13 19.18 25.21
CA TYR A 97 15.12 20.27 25.29
C TYR A 97 14.46 21.63 25.51
N SER A 98 13.34 21.91 24.83
CA SER A 98 12.58 23.14 25.00
C SER A 98 12.05 23.27 26.42
N GLN A 99 11.46 22.20 26.97
CA GLN A 99 10.94 22.18 28.34
C GLN A 99 12.06 22.42 29.35
N ARG A 100 13.21 21.76 29.18
CA ARG A 100 14.36 21.98 30.06
C ARG A 100 14.82 23.43 30.03
N SER A 101 14.96 24.01 28.84
CA SER A 101 15.38 25.41 28.70
C SER A 101 14.39 26.37 29.36
N ILE A 102 13.08 26.12 29.24
CA ILE A 102 12.05 26.94 29.88
C ILE A 102 12.09 26.78 31.40
N ASN A 103 12.24 25.56 31.92
CA ASN A 103 12.34 25.32 33.37
C ASN A 103 13.55 26.05 33.99
N ASP A 104 14.69 26.07 33.29
CA ASP A 104 15.88 26.78 33.75
C ASP A 104 15.65 28.31 33.79
N ILE A 105 14.94 28.85 32.81
CA ILE A 105 14.52 30.27 32.76
C ILE A 105 13.53 30.59 33.89
N GLU A 106 12.52 29.73 34.11
CA GLU A 106 11.54 29.88 35.20
C GLU A 106 12.21 29.94 36.56
N LYS A 107 13.24 29.09 36.78
CA LYS A 107 14.01 29.11 38.02
C LYS A 107 14.76 30.42 38.21
N LYS A 108 15.49 30.90 37.19
CA LYS A 108 16.18 32.20 37.24
C LYS A 108 15.21 33.35 37.50
N PHE A 109 14.05 33.31 36.87
CA PHE A 109 13.01 34.32 37.06
C PHE A 109 12.43 34.30 38.48
N TYR A 110 12.22 33.12 39.04
CA TYR A 110 11.79 32.95 40.43
C TYR A 110 12.84 33.51 41.41
N ASP A 111 14.11 33.16 41.23
CA ASP A 111 15.21 33.65 42.08
C ASP A 111 15.34 35.18 42.02
N LEU A 112 15.14 35.78 40.84
CA LEU A 112 15.09 37.24 40.66
C LEU A 112 13.87 37.86 41.37
N SER A 113 12.71 37.21 41.31
CA SER A 113 11.49 37.64 41.98
C SER A 113 11.65 37.68 43.50
N GLU A 114 12.29 36.66 44.09
CA GLU A 114 12.58 36.65 45.53
C GLU A 114 13.56 37.76 45.92
N GLN A 115 14.63 37.98 45.14
CA GLN A 115 15.55 39.10 45.37
C GLN A 115 14.85 40.46 45.34
N ILE A 116 13.94 40.68 44.38
CA ILE A 116 13.14 41.91 44.29
C ILE A 116 12.28 42.09 45.54
N LYS A 117 11.62 41.02 46.01
CA LYS A 117 10.77 41.05 47.22
C LYS A 117 11.59 41.37 48.47
N GLU A 118 12.76 40.78 48.62
CA GLU A 118 13.65 41.02 49.76
C GLU A 118 14.11 42.48 49.78
N ILE A 119 14.65 42.98 48.66
CA ILE A 119 15.09 44.37 48.53
C ILE A 119 13.95 45.35 48.81
N HIS A 120 12.76 45.08 48.28
CA HIS A 120 11.59 45.92 48.52
C HIS A 120 11.15 45.89 50.00
N LYS A 121 11.22 44.73 50.65
CA LYS A 121 10.83 44.56 52.06
C LYS A 121 11.80 45.27 53.00
N GLU A 122 13.09 45.17 52.73
CA GLU A 122 14.14 45.83 53.51
C GLU A 122 14.17 47.34 53.21
N ASN A 123 13.63 47.77 52.07
CA ASN A 123 13.63 49.16 51.59
C ASN A 123 15.05 49.76 51.53
N GLU A 124 16.05 48.89 51.34
CA GLU A 124 17.46 49.21 51.21
C GLU A 124 17.90 48.91 49.78
N PHE A 125 17.86 49.92 48.92
CA PHE A 125 18.34 49.82 47.55
C PHE A 125 19.01 51.11 47.09
N ASN A 126 19.95 50.96 46.18
CA ASN A 126 20.57 52.06 45.45
C ASN A 126 20.59 51.78 43.95
N GLU A 127 21.17 52.69 43.18
CA GLU A 127 21.27 52.59 41.72
C GLU A 127 22.01 51.33 41.26
N ILE A 128 22.96 50.82 42.05
CA ILE A 128 23.69 49.58 41.73
C ILE A 128 22.75 48.39 41.82
N ASN A 129 21.94 48.28 42.89
CA ASN A 129 20.94 47.23 43.02
C ASN A 129 19.92 47.28 41.87
N LEU A 130 19.41 48.48 41.57
CA LEU A 130 18.41 48.67 40.51
C LEU A 130 18.96 48.33 39.12
N ASN A 131 20.21 48.69 38.83
CA ASN A 131 20.84 48.35 37.55
C ASN A 131 21.11 46.85 37.44
N TYR A 132 21.59 46.20 38.50
CA TYR A 132 21.77 44.75 38.52
C TYR A 132 20.46 43.99 38.24
N LEU A 133 19.35 44.37 38.88
CA LEU A 133 18.05 43.75 38.63
C LEU A 133 17.59 43.95 37.18
N LYS A 134 17.80 45.14 36.60
CA LYS A 134 17.49 45.41 35.18
C LYS A 134 18.33 44.56 34.24
N ASP A 135 19.63 44.44 34.50
CA ASP A 135 20.55 43.65 33.67
C ASP A 135 20.17 42.16 33.70
N GLN A 136 19.87 41.62 34.88
CA GLN A 136 19.37 40.25 35.02
C GLN A 136 18.05 40.03 34.27
N LEU A 137 17.13 41.00 34.31
CA LEU A 137 15.86 40.91 33.60
C LEU A 137 16.05 40.94 32.08
N ILE A 138 17.01 41.73 31.58
CA ILE A 138 17.42 41.74 30.17
C ILE A 138 18.02 40.39 29.76
N GLU A 139 18.91 39.81 30.57
CA GLU A 139 19.54 38.52 30.31
C GLU A 139 18.49 37.40 30.20
N ILE A 140 17.59 37.29 31.18
CA ILE A 140 16.47 36.33 31.18
C ILE A 140 15.59 36.51 29.93
N THR A 141 15.31 37.76 29.54
CA THR A 141 14.53 38.08 28.33
C THR A 141 15.24 37.62 27.05
N GLN A 142 16.56 37.80 26.98
CA GLN A 142 17.36 37.34 25.84
C GLN A 142 17.40 35.81 25.76
N GLU A 143 17.58 35.11 26.89
CA GLU A 143 17.55 33.66 26.96
C GLU A 143 16.21 33.10 26.49
N LEU A 144 15.09 33.68 26.92
CA LEU A 144 13.75 33.29 26.48
C LEU A 144 13.57 33.46 24.96
N ASN A 145 14.04 34.58 24.41
CA ASN A 145 13.98 34.85 22.97
C ASN A 145 14.87 33.90 22.16
N ASN A 146 15.95 33.37 22.76
CA ASN A 146 16.85 32.42 22.10
C ASN A 146 16.38 30.97 22.25
N ALA A 147 15.67 30.63 23.32
CA ALA A 147 15.08 29.30 23.53
C ALA A 147 14.06 28.93 22.43
N SER A 148 13.44 29.92 21.79
CA SER A 148 12.54 29.71 20.64
C SER A 148 13.27 29.49 19.29
N LYS A 149 14.59 29.71 19.24
CA LYS A 149 15.40 29.63 18.01
C LYS A 149 16.22 28.35 17.89
N ILE A 150 15.93 27.32 18.68
CA ILE A 150 16.70 26.07 18.71
C ILE A 150 16.74 25.45 17.31
N SER A 151 17.94 25.36 16.73
CA SER A 151 18.18 24.64 15.48
C SER A 151 18.61 23.21 15.77
N ILE A 152 17.91 22.23 15.22
CA ILE A 152 18.41 20.86 15.17
C ILE A 152 19.39 20.80 14.00
N GLN A 153 20.70 20.69 14.27
CA GLN A 153 21.68 20.40 13.23
C GLN A 153 21.47 18.98 12.71
N ARG A 154 21.56 18.85 11.38
CA ARG A 154 21.15 17.69 10.59
C ARG A 154 22.19 16.58 10.62
#